data_AF-A0A839J601-F1
#
_entry.id   AF-A0A839J601-F1
#
_cell.length_a   1.000
_cell.length_b   1.000
_cell.length_c   1.000
_cell.angle_alpha   90.00
_cell.angle_beta   90.00
_cell.angle_gamma   90.00
#
_symmetry.space_group_name_H-M   'P 1'
#
loop_
_entity.id
_entity.type
_entity.pdbx_description
1 polymer ?
#
loop_
_entity_poly.entity_id
_entity_poly.type
_entity_poly.pdbx_seq_one_letter_code
_entity_poly.pdbx_strand_id
1 'polypeptide(L)' 'AIGRTVQDRTGLSLRRVLRQLRPLRSATIQANGAIQTLPPALGDDEQAVLDDLKQASSRH' A
#
# COMPACT_ATOMS: atom_id res chain seq x y z
N ALA A 1 17.43 -8.26 4.85
CA ALA A 1 16.87 -7.58 6.02
C ALA A 1 15.44 -7.05 5.80
N ILE A 2 15.14 -6.35 4.69
CA ILE A 2 13.82 -5.71 4.42
C ILE A 2 12.62 -6.67 4.56
N GLY A 3 12.69 -7.86 3.96
CA GLY A 3 11.58 -8.81 4.01
C GLY A 3 11.18 -9.23 5.42
N ARG A 4 12.16 -9.39 6.33
CA ARG A 4 11.91 -9.69 7.74
C ARG A 4 11.26 -8.51 8.45
N THR A 5 11.75 -7.29 8.24
CA THR A 5 11.12 -6.08 8.79
C THR A 5 9.67 -5.90 8.35
N VAL A 6 9.33 -6.22 7.10
CA VAL A 6 7.94 -6.20 6.62
C VAL A 6 7.09 -7.25 7.34
N GLN A 7 7.61 -8.46 7.50
CA GLN A 7 6.94 -9.53 8.23
C GLN A 7 6.73 -9.18 9.70
N ASP A 8 7.75 -8.63 10.36
CA ASP A 8 7.71 -8.27 11.77
C ASP A 8 6.72 -7.13 12.04
N ARG A 9 6.55 -6.19 11.10
CA ARG A 9 5.60 -5.07 11.24
C ARG A 9 4.15 -5.46 10.95
N THR A 10 3.94 -6.29 9.93
CA THR A 10 2.58 -6.62 9.46
C THR A 10 2.04 -7.93 10.03
N GLY A 11 2.89 -8.79 10.61
CA GLY A 11 2.54 -10.16 10.99
C GLY A 11 2.23 -11.09 9.80
N LEU A 12 2.37 -10.60 8.56
CA LEU A 12 2.04 -11.34 7.35
C LEU A 12 3.30 -11.86 6.66
N SER A 13 3.17 -12.98 5.95
CA SER A 13 4.22 -13.41 5.02
C SER A 13 4.41 -12.36 3.91
N LEU A 14 5.66 -12.16 3.47
CA LEU A 14 5.98 -11.23 2.38
C LEU A 14 5.18 -11.54 1.11
N ARG A 15 4.94 -12.82 0.80
CA ARG A 15 4.09 -13.24 -0.32
C ARG A 15 2.66 -12.72 -0.20
N ARG A 16 2.07 -12.74 1.00
CA ARG A 16 0.70 -12.25 1.24
C ARG A 16 0.64 -10.74 1.07
N VAL A 17 1.59 -10.00 1.65
CA VAL A 17 1.72 -8.55 1.49
C VAL A 17 1.81 -8.18 0.01
N LEU A 18 2.71 -8.82 -0.74
CA LEU A 18 2.87 -8.55 -2.17
C LEU A 18 1.62 -8.89 -2.98
N ARG A 19 0.95 -10.00 -2.69
CA ARG A 19 -0.28 -10.38 -3.40
C ARG A 19 -1.41 -9.37 -3.19
N GLN A 20 -1.48 -8.78 -2.00
CA GLN A 20 -2.53 -7.85 -1.63
C GLN A 20 -2.28 -6.45 -2.21
N LEU A 21 -1.05 -5.94 -2.15
CA LEU A 21 -0.75 -4.58 -2.59
C LEU A 21 -0.44 -4.48 -4.10
N ARG A 22 0.10 -5.52 -4.73
CA ARG A 22 0.52 -5.49 -6.15
C ARG A 22 -0.58 -5.14 -7.15
N PRO A 23 -1.85 -5.55 -6.97
CA PRO A 23 -2.93 -5.17 -7.88
C PRO A 23 -3.32 -3.70 -7.82
N LEU A 24 -2.98 -2.98 -6.75
CA LEU A 24 -3.35 -1.58 -6.57
C LEU A 24 -2.65 -0.72 -7.62
N ARG A 25 -3.46 -0.07 -8.45
CA ARG A 25 -3.00 0.77 -9.55
C ARG A 25 -3.77 2.08 -9.56
N SER A 26 -3.05 3.18 -9.78
CA SER A 26 -3.66 4.47 -10.07
C SER A 26 -4.24 4.48 -11.48
N ALA A 27 -5.30 5.25 -11.70
CA ALA A 27 -5.86 5.50 -13.01
C ALA A 27 -5.59 6.95 -13.42
N THR A 28 -5.20 7.19 -14.67
CA THR A 28 -5.05 8.55 -15.20
C THR A 28 -6.15 8.80 -16.22
N ILE A 29 -6.90 9.88 -16.01
CA ILE A 29 -7.96 10.33 -16.90
C ILE A 29 -7.50 11.63 -17.55
N GLN A 30 -7.61 11.71 -18.87
CA GLN A 30 -7.41 12.96 -19.61
C GLN A 30 -8.71 13.35 -20.30
N ALA A 31 -9.19 14.56 -20.03
CA ALA A 31 -10.41 15.10 -20.63
C ALA A 31 -10.26 16.62 -20.86
N ASN A 32 -10.56 17.09 -22.07
CA ASN A 32 -10.51 18.51 -22.44
C ASN A 32 -9.20 19.22 -22.07
N GLY A 33 -8.06 18.51 -22.18
CA GLY A 33 -6.74 19.02 -21.81
C GLY A 33 -6.41 18.96 -20.31
N ALA A 34 -7.39 18.66 -19.44
CA ALA A 34 -7.14 18.39 -18.04
C ALA A 34 -6.68 16.93 -17.84
N ILE A 35 -5.69 16.73 -16.98
CA ILE A 35 -5.19 15.40 -16.58
C ILE A 35 -5.45 15.25 -15.08
N GLN A 36 -6.17 14.19 -14.71
CA GLN A 36 -6.39 13.81 -13.31
C GLN A 36 -5.88 12.40 -13.07
N THR A 37 -5.03 12.24 -12.05
CA THR A 37 -4.67 10.91 -11.55
C THR A 37 -5.52 10.59 -10.34
N LEU A 38 -6.14 9.42 -10.37
CA LEU A 38 -6.96 8.86 -9.32
C LEU A 38 -6.16 7.77 -8.60
N PRO A 39 -6.03 7.83 -7.26
CA PRO A 39 -5.38 6.78 -6.50
C PRO A 39 -6.20 5.47 -6.57
N PRO A 40 -5.56 4.31 -6.29
CA PRO A 40 -6.31 3.07 -6.14
C PRO A 40 -7.31 3.19 -4.99
N ALA A 41 -8.48 2.59 -5.15
CA ALA A 41 -9.39 2.38 -4.03
C ALA A 41 -8.73 1.39 -3.05
N LEU A 42 -8.67 1.76 -1.77
CA LEU A 42 -8.15 0.92 -0.71
C LEU A 42 -9.32 0.31 0.06
N GLY A 43 -9.30 -1.00 0.25
CA GLY A 43 -10.15 -1.66 1.23
C GLY A 43 -9.52 -1.62 2.62
N ASP A 44 -10.28 -2.07 3.63
CA ASP A 44 -9.85 -2.05 5.03
C ASP A 44 -8.57 -2.88 5.24
N ASP A 45 -8.47 -4.04 4.58
CA ASP A 45 -7.29 -4.91 4.69
C ASP A 45 -6.05 -4.25 4.08
N GLU A 46 -6.15 -3.61 2.91
CA GLU A 46 -5.02 -2.91 2.29
C GLU A 46 -4.56 -1.73 3.15
N GLN A 47 -5.54 -1.00 3.70
CA GLN A 47 -5.29 0.15 4.56
C GLN A 47 -4.55 -0.27 5.83
N ALA A 48 -5.01 -1.33 6.50
CA ALA A 48 -4.35 -1.87 7.69
C ALA A 48 -2.89 -2.26 7.42
N VAL A 49 -2.61 -2.97 6.31
CA VAL A 49 -1.24 -3.34 5.94
C VAL A 49 -0.38 -2.10 5.68
N LEU A 50 -0.92 -1.07 5.03
CA LEU A 50 -0.20 0.18 4.80
C LEU A 50 0.08 0.93 6.10
N ASP A 51 -0.84 0.89 7.06
CA ASP A 51 -0.68 1.56 8.34
C ASP A 51 0.35 0.85 9.22
N ASP A 52 0.32 -0.49 9.30
CA ASP A 52 1.32 -1.30 9.99
C ASP A 52 2.74 -1.05 9.44
N LEU A 53 2.88 -0.90 8.12
CA LEU A 53 4.17 -0.58 7.49
C LEU A 53 4.69 0.82 7.88
N LYS A 54 3.79 1.80 8.06
CA LYS A 54 4.11 3.20 8.40
C LYS A 54 4.39 3.39 9.90
N GLN A 55 3.76 2.63 10.79
CA GLN A 55 3.81 2.83 12.25
C GLN A 55 5.22 2.79 12.85
N ALA A 56 6.22 2.20 12.18
CA ALA A 56 7.60 2.22 12.65
C ALA A 56 8.32 3.58 12.55
N SER A 57 7.69 4.61 11.97
CA SER A 57 8.23 5.99 11.97
C SER A 57 7.71 6.83 13.15
N SER A 58 6.81 6.32 13.98
CA SER A 58 6.29 7.01 15.16
C SER A 58 7.10 6.65 16.40
N ARG A 59 8.42 6.85 16.35
CA ARG A 59 9.27 6.92 17.55
C ARG A 59 9.43 8.40 17.88
N HIS A 60 8.44 8.93 18.58
CA HIS A 60 8.55 10.18 19.32
C HIS A 60 8.87 9.85 20.78
#